data_AF-A0A969EJV3-F1
#
_entry.id   AF-A0A969EJV3-F1
#
_cell.length_a   1.000
_cell.length_b   1.000
_cell.length_c   1.000
_cell.angle_alpha   90.00
_cell.angle_beta   90.00
_cell.angle_gamma   90.00
#
_symmetry.space_group_name_H-M   'P 1'
#
loop_
_entity.id
_entity.type
_entity.pdbx_description
1 polymer ?
#
loop_
_entity_poly.entity_id
_entity_poly.type
_entity_poly.pdbx_seq_one_letter_code
_entity_poly.pdbx_strand_id
1 'polypeptide(L)' 'MNSTQPIPWWKTAVIYQIYPTSFLDTTGNGMGDLEGIIQRLDYLNDGTEIL' A
#
# COMPACT_ATOMS: atom_id res chain seq x y z
N MET A 1 -26.27 -28.49 -2.09
CA MET A 1 -26.18 -27.06 -1.70
C MET A 1 -24.80 -26.58 -2.13
N ASN A 2 -24.68 -25.85 -3.23
CA ASN A 2 -23.39 -25.30 -3.65
C ASN A 2 -23.10 -24.04 -2.85
N SER A 3 -22.15 -24.13 -1.92
CA SER A 3 -21.60 -22.99 -1.20
C SER A 3 -20.49 -22.36 -2.04
N THR A 4 -20.84 -21.43 -2.92
CA THR A 4 -19.84 -20.61 -3.60
C THR A 4 -19.14 -19.76 -2.55
N GLN A 5 -17.93 -20.18 -2.15
CA GLN A 5 -17.12 -19.41 -1.21
C GLN A 5 -16.64 -18.13 -1.90
N PRO A 6 -16.74 -16.96 -1.24
CA PRO A 6 -16.21 -15.72 -1.80
C PRO A 6 -14.71 -15.84 -2.04
N ILE A 7 -14.23 -15.27 -3.14
CA ILE A 7 -12.81 -15.24 -3.48
C ILE A 7 -12.09 -14.37 -2.41
N PRO A 8 -11.03 -14.87 -1.75
CA PRO A 8 -10.26 -14.04 -0.82
C PRO A 8 -9.67 -12.81 -1.52
N TRP A 9 -9.76 -11.63 -0.90
CA TRP A 9 -9.35 -10.33 -1.48
C TRP A 9 -7.92 -10.34 -2.05
N TRP A 10 -6.99 -11.02 -1.38
CA TRP A 10 -5.58 -11.04 -1.77
C TRP A 10 -5.32 -11.82 -3.06
N LYS A 11 -6.28 -12.64 -3.52
CA LYS A 11 -6.19 -13.33 -4.81
C LYS A 11 -6.49 -12.41 -6.00
N THR A 12 -7.12 -11.25 -5.77
CA THR A 12 -7.52 -10.30 -6.81
C THR A 12 -6.89 -8.92 -6.63
N ALA A 13 -6.29 -8.63 -5.47
CA ALA A 13 -5.66 -7.35 -5.18
C ALA A 13 -4.30 -7.15 -5.89
N VAL A 14 -3.96 -5.89 -6.14
CA VAL A 14 -2.61 -5.45 -6.52
C VAL A 14 -1.88 -5.00 -5.26
N ILE A 15 -0.69 -5.57 -4.99
CA ILE A 15 0.08 -5.30 -3.77
C ILE A 15 1.35 -4.52 -4.12
N TYR A 16 1.59 -3.40 -3.44
CA TYR A 16 2.82 -2.62 -3.53
C TYR A 16 3.73 -2.94 -2.34
N GLN A 17 4.96 -3.37 -2.62
CA GLN A 17 6.00 -3.54 -1.62
C GLN A 17 6.89 -2.29 -1.59
N ILE A 18 7.00 -1.68 -0.43
CA ILE A 18 7.83 -0.49 -0.22
C ILE A 18 8.99 -0.86 0.71
N TYR A 19 10.20 -0.44 0.34
CA TYR A 19 11.36 -0.49 1.22
C TYR A 19 11.52 0.88 1.93
N PRO A 20 11.13 1.01 3.21
CA PRO A 20 10.90 2.33 3.84
C PRO A 20 12.12 3.24 3.83
N THR A 21 13.30 2.69 4.13
CA THR A 21 14.54 3.46 4.29
C THR A 21 15.02 4.13 3.01
N SER A 22 14.49 3.74 1.84
CA SER A 22 14.81 4.33 0.54
C SER A 22 13.65 5.06 -0.12
N PHE A 23 12.51 5.23 0.58
CA PHE A 23 11.30 5.78 -0.01
C PHE A 23 11.21 7.30 0.09
N LEU A 24 11.07 7.84 1.31
CA LEU A 24 11.02 9.28 1.56
C LEU A 24 11.49 9.60 2.98
N ASP A 25 12.54 10.41 3.09
CA ASP A 25 13.04 10.98 4.33
C ASP A 25 12.35 12.32 4.60
N THR A 26 11.68 12.42 5.74
CA THR A 26 10.99 13.63 6.20
C THR A 26 11.73 14.31 7.36
N THR A 27 12.79 13.67 7.88
CA THR A 27 13.57 14.12 9.03
C THR A 27 14.90 14.77 8.65
N GLY A 28 15.37 14.56 7.41
CA GLY A 28 16.64 15.07 6.89
C GLY A 28 17.86 14.28 7.38
N ASN A 29 17.67 13.06 7.89
CA ASN A 29 18.75 12.20 8.38
C ASN A 29 19.35 11.27 7.32
N GLY A 30 18.81 11.28 6.09
CA GLY A 30 19.24 10.47 4.97
C GLY A 30 18.58 9.09 4.86
N MET A 31 17.62 8.76 5.74
CA MET A 31 16.86 7.52 5.71
C MET A 31 15.37 7.79 5.64
N GLY A 32 14.68 7.05 4.78
CA GLY A 32 13.24 7.15 4.69
C GLY A 32 12.52 6.63 5.94
N ASP A 33 11.33 7.17 6.18
CA ASP A 33 10.54 6.96 7.39
C ASP A 33 9.05 6.73 7.09
N LEU A 34 8.29 6.37 8.13
CA LEU A 34 6.86 6.05 7.98
C LEU A 34 6.02 7.28 7.63
N GLU A 35 6.41 8.47 8.11
CA GLU A 35 5.73 9.72 7.79
C GLU A 35 5.84 10.01 6.28
N GLY A 36 7.02 9.72 5.70
CA GLY A 36 7.22 9.78 4.26
C GLY A 36 6.31 8.83 3.47
N ILE A 37 6.01 7.63 3.99
CA ILE A 37 5.05 6.71 3.37
C ILE A 37 3.64 7.29 3.41
N ILE A 38 3.22 7.82 4.57
CA ILE A 38 1.88 8.39 4.76
C ILE A 38 1.63 9.54 3.78
N GLN A 39 2.58 10.46 3.62
CA GLN A 39 2.48 11.60 2.71
C GLN A 39 2.37 11.22 1.23
N ARG A 40 2.61 9.95 0.88
CA ARG A 40 2.56 9.44 -0.50
C ARG A 40 1.52 8.36 -0.73
N LEU A 41 0.61 8.13 0.23
CA LEU A 41 -0.47 7.16 0.03
C LEU A 41 -1.32 7.50 -1.19
N ASP A 42 -1.67 8.78 -1.38
CA ASP A 42 -2.44 9.26 -2.54
C ASP A 42 -1.71 9.04 -3.88
N TYR A 43 -0.38 8.98 -3.88
CA TYR A 43 0.40 8.63 -5.07
C TYR A 43 0.30 7.13 -5.40
N LEU A 44 0.17 6.28 -4.39
CA LEU A 44 0.08 4.83 -4.56
C LEU A 44 -1.34 4.39 -4.91
N ASN A 45 -2.35 5.02 -4.30
CA ASN A 45 -3.76 4.75 -4.52
C ASN A 45 -4.60 5.94 -4.00
N ASP A 46 -5.63 6.32 -4.74
CA ASP A 46 -6.58 7.37 -4.35
C ASP A 46 -7.66 6.87 -3.35
N GLY A 47 -7.59 5.59 -2.94
CA GLY A 47 -8.50 4.97 -1.98
C GLY A 47 -9.80 4.45 -2.60
N THR A 48 -9.91 4.44 -3.93
CA THR A 48 -11.06 3.87 -4.62
C THR A 48 -11.12 2.36 -4.42
N GLU A 49 -12.29 1.85 -4.02
CA GLU A 49 -12.53 0.41 -3.97
C GLU A 49 -12.45 -0.17 -5.39
N ILE A 50 -11.52 -1.12 -5.58
CA ILE A 50 -11.43 -1.92 -6.81
C ILE A 50 -12.54 -2.98 -6.79
N LEU A 51 -13.56 -2.77 -7.64
CA LEU A 51 -14.71 -3.67 -7.85
C LEU A 51 -14.31 -5.01 -8.50
#